data_AF-A0A2R6F7D8-F1
#
_entry.id   AF-A0A2R6F7D8-F1
#
_cell.length_a   1.000
_cell.length_b   1.000
_cell.length_c   1.000
_cell.angle_alpha   90.00
_cell.angle_beta   90.00
_cell.angle_gamma   90.00
#
_symmetry.space_group_name_H-M   'P 1'
#
loop_
_entity.id
_entity.type
_entity.pdbx_description
1 polymer ?
#
loop_
_entity_poly.entity_id
_entity_poly.type
_entity_poly.pdbx_seq_one_letter_code
_entity_poly.pdbx_strand_id
1 'polypeptide(L)' 'SAFNPSGIRAGTPALTTRGFDEEACREVADLIYEVVEAPHDDDVVAEVSERVDELADEHPLYE' A
#
# COMPACT_ATOMS: atom_id res chain seq x y z
N SER A 1 -17.42 17.36 -6.68
CA SER A 1 -17.55 18.11 -5.40
C SER A 1 -16.23 18.00 -4.66
N ALA A 2 -15.88 18.92 -3.76
CA ALA A 2 -14.71 18.74 -2.88
C ALA A 2 -14.78 17.44 -2.06
N PHE A 3 -15.98 16.90 -1.85
CA PHE A 3 -16.24 15.64 -1.15
C PHE A 3 -16.36 14.40 -2.06
N ASN A 4 -16.14 14.54 -3.37
CA ASN A 4 -16.11 13.41 -4.31
C ASN A 4 -15.08 13.69 -5.41
N PRO A 5 -13.77 13.53 -5.09
CA PRO A 5 -12.68 13.66 -6.05
C PRO A 5 -12.52 12.37 -6.87
N SER A 6 -11.87 12.47 -8.04
CA SER A 6 -11.60 11.34 -8.93
C SER A 6 -10.21 10.70 -8.75
N GLY A 7 -9.52 10.95 -7.63
CA GLY A 7 -8.16 10.46 -7.43
C GLY A 7 -7.64 10.54 -6.01
N ILE A 8 -6.48 9.93 -5.79
CA ILE A 8 -5.78 9.82 -4.50
C ILE A 8 -4.40 10.48 -4.57
N ARG A 9 -3.86 10.88 -3.40
CA ARG A 9 -2.48 11.40 -3.26
C ARG A 9 -1.66 10.43 -2.43
N ALA A 10 -0.62 9.87 -3.02
CA ALA A 10 0.35 9.01 -2.32
C ALA A 10 1.61 9.80 -1.92
N GLY A 11 2.27 9.39 -0.83
CA GLY A 11 3.51 9.97 -0.35
C GLY A 11 4.34 8.97 0.43
N THR A 12 5.65 8.97 0.20
CA THR A 12 6.61 8.01 0.79
C THR A 12 7.22 8.35 2.16
N PRO A 13 7.12 9.58 2.75
CA PRO A 13 7.86 9.90 3.97
C PRO A 13 7.73 8.91 5.14
N ALA A 14 6.52 8.38 5.38
CA ALA A 14 6.29 7.40 6.44
C ALA A 14 6.93 6.03 6.13
N LEU A 15 6.84 5.58 4.87
CA LEU A 15 7.45 4.33 4.40
C LEU A 15 8.98 4.40 4.50
N THR A 16 9.58 5.48 4.03
CA THR A 16 11.04 5.66 4.10
C THR A 16 11.54 5.83 5.54
N THR A 17 10.72 6.40 6.44
CA THR A 17 11.08 6.52 7.86
C THR A 17 11.20 5.16 8.55
N ARG A 18 10.39 4.17 8.13
CA ARG A 18 10.43 2.78 8.65
C ARG A 18 11.32 1.83 7.84
N GLY A 19 12.13 2.37 6.94
CA GLY A 19 13.16 1.60 6.23
C GLY A 19 12.75 1.00 4.88
N PHE A 20 11.63 1.41 4.29
CA PHE A 20 11.31 1.02 2.90
C PHE A 20 12.29 1.69 1.94
N ASP A 21 12.83 0.90 1.02
CA ASP A 21 13.65 1.36 -0.10
C ASP A 21 12.84 1.43 -1.41
N GLU A 22 13.52 1.60 -2.54
CA GLU A 22 12.87 1.70 -3.84
C GLU A 22 12.18 0.40 -4.27
N GLU A 23 12.65 -0.76 -3.84
CA GLU A 23 12.04 -2.05 -4.17
C GLU A 23 10.73 -2.23 -3.40
N ALA A 24 10.78 -2.04 -2.08
CA ALA A 24 9.58 -2.10 -1.25
C ALA A 24 8.53 -1.05 -1.66
N CYS A 25 8.96 0.16 -2.07
CA CYS A 25 8.02 1.17 -2.57
C CYS A 25 7.39 0.82 -3.92
N ARG A 26 8.09 0.06 -4.79
CA ARG A 26 7.48 -0.44 -6.04
C ARG A 26 6.43 -1.48 -5.73
N GLU A 27 6.72 -2.41 -4.83
CA GLU A 27 5.76 -3.42 -4.41
C GLU A 27 4.49 -2.79 -3.82
N VAL A 28 4.61 -1.77 -2.97
CA VAL A 28 3.43 -1.00 -2.49
C VAL A 28 2.61 -0.41 -3.65
N ALA A 29 3.27 0.08 -4.71
CA ALA A 29 2.55 0.62 -5.88
C ALA A 29 1.81 -0.45 -6.67
N ASP A 30 2.41 -1.64 -6.81
CA ASP A 30 1.80 -2.80 -7.47
C ASP A 30 0.58 -3.31 -6.68
N LEU A 31 0.71 -3.41 -5.35
CA LEU A 31 -0.40 -3.77 -4.44
C LEU A 31 -1.56 -2.75 -4.51
N ILE A 32 -1.26 -1.44 -4.59
CA ILE A 32 -2.28 -0.42 -4.81
C ILE A 32 -2.99 -0.63 -6.15
N TYR A 33 -2.23 -0.95 -7.21
CA TYR A 33 -2.78 -1.18 -8.55
C TYR A 33 -3.73 -2.38 -8.57
N GLU A 34 -3.38 -3.50 -7.92
CA GLU A 34 -4.22 -4.69 -7.83
C GLU A 34 -5.60 -4.40 -7.22
N VAL A 35 -5.63 -3.67 -6.10
CA VAL A 35 -6.89 -3.27 -5.45
C VAL A 35 -7.70 -2.30 -6.33
N VAL A 36 -7.03 -1.40 -7.06
CA VAL A 36 -7.71 -0.43 -7.94
C VAL A 36 -8.36 -1.12 -9.14
N GLU A 37 -7.76 -2.20 -9.67
CA GLU A 37 -8.32 -2.98 -10.78
C GLU A 37 -9.52 -3.86 -10.32
N ALA A 38 -9.53 -4.30 -9.07
CA ALA A 38 -10.58 -5.17 -8.50
C ALA A 38 -11.15 -4.65 -7.16
N PRO A 39 -11.72 -3.43 -7.09
CA PRO A 39 -12.06 -2.76 -5.84
C PRO A 39 -13.28 -3.35 -5.09
N HIS A 40 -13.92 -4.37 -5.65
CA HIS A 40 -15.07 -5.07 -5.09
C HIS A 40 -14.84 -6.58 -4.99
N ASP A 41 -13.60 -7.02 -5.21
CA ASP A 41 -13.20 -8.41 -5.03
C ASP A 41 -12.61 -8.56 -3.63
N ASP A 42 -13.41 -9.12 -2.72
CA ASP A 42 -13.02 -9.28 -1.32
C ASP A 42 -11.81 -10.23 -1.16
N ASP A 43 -11.61 -11.16 -2.10
CA ASP A 43 -10.48 -12.08 -2.08
C ASP A 43 -9.18 -11.34 -2.43
N VAL A 44 -9.19 -10.48 -3.47
CA VAL A 44 -8.04 -9.62 -3.83
C VAL A 44 -7.69 -8.67 -2.68
N VAL A 45 -8.68 -8.06 -2.04
CA VAL A 45 -8.45 -7.16 -0.92
C VAL A 45 -7.83 -7.91 0.27
N ALA A 46 -8.27 -9.14 0.54
CA ALA A 46 -7.73 -9.97 1.62
C ALA A 46 -6.26 -10.37 1.34
N GLU A 47 -5.96 -10.83 0.12
CA GLU A 47 -4.60 -11.21 -0.29
C GLU A 47 -3.63 -10.03 -0.23
N VAL A 48 -4.01 -8.87 -0.76
CA VAL A 48 -3.19 -7.65 -0.68
C VAL A 48 -3.00 -7.22 0.77
N SER A 49 -4.02 -7.32 1.62
CA SER A 49 -3.90 -6.97 3.04
C SER A 49 -2.90 -7.87 3.77
N GLU A 50 -2.91 -9.17 3.52
CA GLU A 50 -1.95 -10.12 4.11
C GLU A 50 -0.52 -9.77 3.67
N ARG A 51 -0.32 -9.48 2.37
CA ARG A 51 1.01 -9.09 1.87
C ARG A 51 1.49 -7.75 2.43
N VAL A 52 0.59 -6.78 2.65
CA VAL A 52 0.92 -5.51 3.31
C VAL A 52 1.38 -5.73 4.75
N ASP A 53 0.75 -6.65 5.49
CA ASP A 53 1.14 -6.97 6.87
C ASP A 53 2.53 -7.61 6.90
N GLU A 54 2.81 -8.57 6.01
CA GLU A 54 4.15 -9.16 5.87
C GLU A 54 5.22 -8.11 5.57
N LEU A 55 4.99 -7.24 4.57
CA LEU A 55 5.92 -6.19 4.19
C LEU A 55 6.12 -5.16 5.32
N ALA A 56 5.09 -4.91 6.12
CA ALA A 56 5.19 -4.06 7.30
C ALA A 56 6.03 -4.72 8.40
N ASP A 57 5.90 -6.02 8.63
CA ASP A 57 6.67 -6.78 9.63
C ASP A 57 8.16 -6.88 9.25
N GLU A 58 8.48 -6.95 7.95
CA GLU A 58 9.85 -6.87 7.43
C GLU A 58 10.52 -5.51 7.71
N HIS A 59 9.72 -4.45 7.88
CA HIS A 59 10.14 -3.07 8.08
C HIS A 59 9.49 -2.44 9.33
N PRO A 60 9.83 -2.89 10.56
CA PRO A 60 9.16 -2.44 11.78
C PRO A 60 9.37 -0.95 12.04
N LEU A 61 8.33 -0.27 12.53
CA LEU A 61 8.37 1.18 12.77
C LEU A 61 9.07 1.55 14.10
N TYR A 62 9.01 0.66 15.09
CA TYR A 62 9.60 0.85 16.43
C TYR A 62 10.20 -0.47 16.92
N GLU A 63 11.22 -0.38 17.78
CA GLU A 63 11.76 -1.50 18.59
C GLU A 63 10.93 -1.72 19.86
#